data_AF-A0A426U284-F1
#
_entry.id   AF-A0A426U284-F1
#
_cell.length_a   1.000
_cell.length_b   1.000
_cell.length_c   1.000
_cell.angle_alpha   90.00
_cell.angle_beta   90.00
_cell.angle_gamma   90.00
#
_symmetry.space_group_name_H-M   'P 1'
#
loop_
_entity.id
_entity.type
_entity.pdbx_description
1 polymer ?
#
loop_
_entity_poly.entity_id
_entity_poly.type
_entity_poly.pdbx_seq_one_letter_code
_entity_poly.pdbx_strand_id
1 'polypeptide(L)'
;MVTFAQAQERAEEWINGDVPSYQHREVRVREFGLGFVVWAEDRAEGPRSDGGAQRLVIARDSGEATLWPSLPVGEVIRRYEEEYGHQDRAGAGAGAGGAAASRVDLNQTSFLLTPPEWLQDAADKLGIGGA
;
A
#
# COMPACT_ATOMS: atom_id res chain seq x y z
N MET A 1 14.74 -8.25 -3.44
CA MET A 1 13.91 -9.39 -2.99
C MET A 1 14.37 -9.92 -1.63
N VAL A 2 13.51 -9.82 -0.62
CA VAL A 2 13.69 -10.31 0.76
C VAL A 2 13.24 -11.76 0.85
N THR A 3 14.02 -12.56 1.59
CA THR A 3 13.72 -13.96 1.88
C THR A 3 13.10 -14.10 3.28
N PHE A 4 12.46 -15.23 3.55
CA PHE A 4 11.91 -15.52 4.89
C PHE A 4 12.99 -15.43 5.98
N ALA A 5 14.20 -15.96 5.73
CA ALA A 5 15.31 -15.86 6.66
C ALA A 5 15.70 -14.40 6.96
N GLN A 6 15.83 -13.56 5.93
CA GLN A 6 16.10 -12.12 6.11
C GLN A 6 14.96 -11.40 6.85
N ALA A 7 13.70 -11.78 6.60
CA ALA A 7 12.56 -11.22 7.31
C ALA A 7 12.56 -11.64 8.79
N GLN A 8 12.96 -12.88 9.07
CA GLN A 8 13.12 -13.41 10.44
C GLN A 8 14.24 -12.68 11.19
N GLU A 9 15.42 -12.51 10.60
CA GLU A 9 16.53 -11.78 11.21
C GLU A 9 16.12 -10.33 11.53
N ARG A 10 15.49 -9.64 10.58
CA ARG A 10 14.97 -8.28 10.80
C ARG A 10 13.90 -8.22 11.88
N ALA A 11 13.03 -9.22 11.96
CA ALA A 11 12.02 -9.29 12.99
C ALA A 11 12.65 -9.45 14.38
N GLU A 12 13.70 -10.26 14.50
CA GLU A 12 14.46 -10.41 15.75
C GLU A 12 15.13 -9.10 16.14
N GLU A 13 15.84 -8.44 15.21
CA GLU A 13 16.47 -7.15 15.48
C GLU A 13 15.45 -6.07 15.86
N TRP A 14 14.29 -6.03 15.21
CA TRP A 14 13.25 -5.04 15.50
C TRP A 14 12.59 -5.26 16.87
N ILE A 15 12.26 -6.51 17.21
CA ILE A 15 11.49 -6.83 18.43
C ILE A 15 12.39 -6.90 19.66
N ASN A 16 13.61 -7.40 19.49
CA ASN A 16 14.51 -7.78 20.58
C ASN A 16 15.87 -7.05 20.55
N GLY A 17 16.20 -6.29 19.50
CA GLY A 17 17.55 -5.73 19.33
C GLY A 17 18.00 -4.71 20.39
N ASP A 18 17.06 -4.03 21.04
CA ASP A 18 17.35 -3.01 22.07
C ASP A 18 17.10 -3.52 23.51
N VAL A 19 16.62 -4.76 23.67
CA VAL A 19 16.31 -5.31 25.00
C VAL A 19 17.26 -6.42 25.39
N PRO A 20 17.62 -6.56 26.68
CA PRO A 20 18.45 -7.66 27.15
C PRO A 20 17.84 -9.03 26.84
N SER A 21 18.69 -10.06 26.67
CA SER A 21 18.26 -11.43 26.30
C SER A 21 17.19 -12.04 27.19
N TYR A 22 17.14 -11.68 28.47
CA TYR A 22 16.11 -12.16 29.41
C TYR A 22 14.73 -11.52 29.19
N GLN A 23 14.65 -10.41 28.44
CA GLN A 23 13.43 -9.72 28.04
C GLN A 23 13.03 -10.01 26.59
N HIS A 24 13.77 -10.87 25.88
CA HIS A 24 13.44 -11.23 24.51
C HIS A 24 12.05 -11.87 24.45
N ARG A 25 11.25 -11.40 23.50
CA ARG A 25 9.91 -11.87 23.19
C ARG A 25 9.94 -12.90 22.06
N GLU A 26 8.89 -13.71 21.97
CA GLU A 26 8.77 -14.64 20.84
C GLU A 26 8.49 -13.83 19.57
N VAL A 27 9.38 -13.96 18.60
CA VAL A 27 9.26 -13.30 17.30
C VAL A 27 8.49 -14.21 16.36
N ARG A 28 7.46 -13.67 15.72
CA ARG A 28 6.66 -14.38 14.74
C ARG A 28 6.67 -13.68 13.41
N VAL A 29 6.73 -14.48 12.35
CA VAL A 29 6.74 -14.02 10.97
C VAL A 29 5.71 -14.82 10.18
N ARG A 30 4.92 -14.13 9.37
CA ARG A 30 4.01 -14.72 8.39
C ARG A 30 4.29 -14.15 7.01
N GLU A 31 4.58 -15.03 6.06
CA GLU A 31 4.70 -14.69 4.64
C GLU A 31 3.31 -14.54 4.00
N PHE A 32 3.18 -13.58 3.07
CA PHE A 32 2.02 -13.38 2.20
C PHE A 32 2.46 -12.88 0.82
N GLY A 33 1.50 -12.63 -0.09
CA GLY A 33 1.77 -12.35 -1.51
C GLY A 33 2.75 -11.20 -1.77
N LEU A 34 2.67 -10.10 -1.00
CA LEU A 34 3.50 -8.91 -1.21
C LEU A 34 4.67 -8.78 -0.22
N GLY A 35 4.82 -9.68 0.75
CA GLY A 35 5.79 -9.47 1.83
C GLY A 35 5.68 -10.41 3.01
N PHE A 36 6.16 -9.91 4.15
CA PHE A 36 6.19 -10.60 5.42
C PHE A 36 5.61 -9.69 6.48
N VAL A 37 4.67 -10.18 7.28
CA VAL A 37 4.19 -9.47 8.47
C VAL A 37 4.84 -10.09 9.70
N VAL A 38 5.37 -9.25 10.56
CA VAL A 38 6.12 -9.63 11.75
C VAL A 38 5.49 -9.01 12.99
N TRP A 39 5.48 -9.76 14.08
CA TRP A 39 4.93 -9.31 15.36
C TRP A 39 5.59 -10.03 16.53
N ALA A 40 5.52 -9.42 17.71
CA ALA A 40 5.96 -10.03 18.95
C ALA A 40 4.77 -10.76 19.61
N GLU A 41 5.00 -11.96 20.12
CA GLU A 41 4.10 -12.59 21.08
C GLU A 41 4.67 -12.40 22.49
N ASP A 42 3.87 -11.77 23.37
CA ASP A 42 4.18 -11.63 24.78
C ASP A 42 4.25 -13.01 25.44
N ARG A 43 5.27 -13.21 26.27
CA ARG A 43 5.37 -14.42 27.10
C ARG A 43 4.25 -14.40 28.13
N ALA A 44 3.68 -15.58 28.43
CA ALA A 44 2.60 -15.71 29.41
C ALA A 44 2.92 -15.10 30.79
N GLU A 45 4.19 -15.01 31.16
CA GLU A 45 4.68 -14.51 32.46
C GLU A 45 5.54 -13.24 32.32
N GLY A 46 5.61 -12.63 31.13
CA GLY A 46 6.43 -11.45 30.85
C GLY A 46 5.67 -10.13 30.99
N PRO A 47 6.38 -8.99 31.17
CA PRO A 47 5.75 -7.67 31.15
C PRO A 47 5.17 -7.39 29.76
N ARG A 48 3.85 -7.15 29.68
CA ARG A 48 3.19 -6.71 28.43
C ARG A 48 3.75 -5.35 28.04
N SER A 49 4.32 -5.28 26.85
CA SER A 49 4.83 -4.03 26.28
C SER A 49 3.84 -3.45 25.28
N ASP A 50 3.70 -2.12 25.23
CA ASP A 50 2.83 -1.43 24.28
C ASP A 50 3.24 -1.75 22.81
N GLY A 51 4.55 -1.92 22.59
CA GLY A 51 5.11 -2.38 21.32
C GLY A 51 4.82 -3.86 20.98
N GLY A 52 4.32 -4.68 21.89
CA GLY A 52 3.90 -6.07 21.62
C GLY A 52 2.63 -6.15 20.77
N ALA A 53 1.87 -5.06 20.74
CA ALA A 53 0.67 -4.98 19.93
C ALA A 53 0.97 -4.47 18.51
N GLN A 54 2.15 -3.88 18.25
CA GLN A 54 2.51 -3.35 16.94
C GLN A 54 2.85 -4.46 15.95
N ARG A 55 2.62 -4.17 14.66
CA ARG A 55 2.94 -5.06 13.55
C ARG A 55 3.86 -4.33 12.59
N LEU A 56 4.75 -5.07 11.97
CA LEU A 56 5.63 -4.53 10.94
C LEU A 56 5.47 -5.38 9.69
N VAL A 57 5.31 -4.73 8.54
CA VAL A 57 5.26 -5.39 7.23
C VAL A 57 6.55 -5.08 6.49
N ILE A 58 7.23 -6.12 6.00
CA ILE A 58 8.43 -6.01 5.18
C ILE A 58 8.07 -6.37 3.74
N ALA A 59 8.17 -5.41 2.83
CA ALA A 59 7.89 -5.61 1.40
C ALA A 59 8.85 -6.65 0.80
N ARG A 60 8.32 -7.62 0.03
CA ARG A 60 9.16 -8.68 -0.53
C ARG A 60 10.15 -8.16 -1.54
N ASP A 61 9.75 -7.24 -2.42
CA ASP A 61 10.64 -6.79 -3.50
C ASP A 61 11.73 -5.86 -2.96
N SER A 62 11.29 -4.76 -2.33
CA SER A 62 12.15 -3.66 -1.86
C SER A 62 12.78 -3.90 -0.49
N GLY A 63 12.15 -4.70 0.37
CA GLY A 63 12.53 -4.82 1.79
C GLY A 63 12.17 -3.62 2.65
N GLU A 64 11.34 -2.71 2.14
CA GLU A 64 10.81 -1.58 2.90
C GLU A 64 9.96 -2.07 4.08
N ALA A 65 10.10 -1.41 5.23
CA ALA A 65 9.45 -1.79 6.47
C ALA A 65 8.38 -0.77 6.85
N THR A 66 7.13 -1.20 6.94
CA THR A 66 5.96 -0.37 7.26
C THR A 66 5.39 -0.77 8.62
N LEU A 67 5.23 0.18 9.53
CA LEU A 67 4.63 -0.05 10.84
C LEU A 67 3.11 0.03 10.79
N TRP A 68 2.46 -0.88 11.50
CA TRP A 68 1.02 -1.03 11.59
C TRP A 68 0.56 -1.02 13.05
N PRO A 69 -0.63 -0.44 13.34
CA PRO A 69 -1.23 -0.50 14.66
C PRO A 69 -1.64 -1.94 15.01
N SER A 70 -2.25 -2.10 16.18
CA SER A 70 -2.57 -3.40 16.76
C SER A 70 -3.76 -4.15 16.13
N LEU A 71 -3.76 -4.28 14.80
CA LEU A 71 -4.78 -4.94 13.99
C LEU A 71 -4.49 -6.42 13.80
N PRO A 72 -5.48 -7.33 13.74
CA PRO A 72 -5.24 -8.74 13.42
C PRO A 72 -4.33 -8.94 12.20
N VAL A 73 -3.48 -9.96 12.22
CA VAL A 73 -2.51 -10.21 11.14
C VAL A 73 -3.18 -10.28 9.76
N GLY A 74 -4.36 -10.93 9.68
CA GLY A 74 -5.14 -10.99 8.44
C GLY A 74 -5.66 -9.63 7.96
N GLU A 75 -5.99 -8.71 8.87
CA GLU A 75 -6.42 -7.35 8.50
C GLU A 75 -5.24 -6.49 8.03
N VAL A 76 -4.06 -6.65 8.65
CA VAL A 76 -2.84 -5.98 8.17
C VAL A 76 -2.51 -6.44 6.76
N ILE A 77 -2.55 -7.75 6.50
CA ILE A 77 -2.32 -8.31 5.16
C ILE A 77 -3.35 -7.74 4.17
N ARG A 78 -4.65 -7.84 4.49
CA ARG A 78 -5.72 -7.36 3.60
C ARG A 78 -5.54 -5.89 3.22
N ARG A 79 -5.32 -5.02 4.21
CA ARG A 79 -5.14 -3.58 3.96
C ARG A 79 -3.85 -3.26 3.22
N TYR A 80 -2.75 -3.95 3.54
CA TYR A 80 -1.49 -3.77 2.83
C TYR A 80 -1.63 -4.19 1.37
N GLU A 81 -2.33 -5.29 1.08
CA GLU A 81 -2.60 -5.72 -0.29
C GLU A 81 -3.55 -4.76 -1.04
N GLU A 82 -4.55 -4.20 -0.37
CA GLU A 82 -5.43 -3.17 -0.95
C GLU A 82 -4.64 -1.90 -1.34
N GLU A 83 -3.76 -1.43 -0.46
CA GLU A 83 -2.99 -0.20 -0.63
C GLU A 83 -1.81 -0.36 -1.61
N TYR A 84 -1.02 -1.42 -1.44
CA TYR A 84 0.24 -1.63 -2.17
C TYR A 84 0.14 -2.65 -3.30
N GLY A 85 -0.90 -3.49 -3.34
CA GLY A 85 -1.05 -4.51 -4.40
C GLY A 85 -1.28 -3.92 -5.80
N HIS A 86 -1.85 -2.70 -5.88
CA HIS A 86 -1.93 -1.97 -7.15
C HIS A 86 -0.57 -1.42 -7.60
N GLN A 87 0.27 -1.01 -6.66
CA GLN A 87 1.61 -0.49 -6.95
C GLN A 87 2.58 -1.60 -7.35
N ASP A 88 2.51 -2.76 -6.68
CA ASP A 88 3.24 -3.97 -7.06
C ASP A 88 2.85 -4.43 -8.47
N ARG A 89 1.56 -4.43 -8.82
CA ARG A 89 1.10 -4.78 -10.18
C ARG A 89 1.51 -3.76 -11.24
N ALA A 90 1.60 -2.47 -10.90
CA ALA A 90 2.10 -1.44 -11.80
C ALA A 90 3.63 -1.55 -12.02
N GLY A 91 4.39 -1.95 -11.00
CA GLY A 91 5.83 -2.22 -11.08
C GLY A 91 6.16 -3.54 -11.80
N ALA A 92 5.41 -4.60 -11.52
CA ALA A 92 5.55 -5.91 -12.17
C ALA A 92 5.09 -5.92 -13.64
N GLY A 93 4.26 -4.95 -14.04
CA GLY A 93 3.80 -4.76 -15.42
C GLY A 93 4.84 -4.19 -16.39
N ALA A 94 6.00 -3.74 -15.91
CA ALA A 94 7.08 -3.23 -16.78
C ALA A 94 7.92 -4.33 -17.44
N GLY A 95 7.71 -5.61 -17.09
CA GLY A 95 8.50 -6.76 -17.57
C GLY A 95 7.76 -7.82 -18.40
N ALA A 96 6.46 -7.67 -18.64
CA ALA A 96 5.68 -8.63 -19.44
C ALA A 96 4.93 -7.89 -20.56
N GLY A 97 5.49 -7.92 -21.77
CA GLY A 97 4.97 -7.23 -22.93
C GLY A 97 3.57 -7.71 -23.36
N GLY A 98 2.70 -6.73 -23.62
CA GLY A 98 1.77 -6.75 -24.74
C GLY A 98 0.40 -7.42 -24.55
N ALA A 99 -0.57 -6.66 -24.01
CA ALA A 99 -1.93 -6.60 -24.57
C ALA A 99 -2.65 -5.35 -24.05
N ALA A 100 -2.90 -4.42 -24.97
CA ALA A 100 -3.64 -3.21 -24.74
C ALA A 100 -5.11 -3.51 -24.38
N ALA A 101 -5.57 -3.01 -23.23
CA ALA A 101 -6.96 -2.68 -23.03
C ALA A 101 -7.11 -1.17 -23.32
N SER A 102 -7.45 -0.91 -24.58
CA SER A 102 -7.95 0.31 -25.20
C SER A 102 -8.46 1.37 -24.23
N ARG A 103 -7.60 2.32 -23.85
CA ARG A 103 -8.06 3.65 -23.46
C ARG A 103 -8.33 4.43 -24.74
N VAL A 104 -9.60 4.44 -25.09
CA VAL A 104 -10.29 5.51 -25.83
C VAL A 104 -9.82 5.70 -27.27
N ASP A 105 -10.72 5.34 -28.19
CA ASP A 105 -10.79 5.90 -29.53
C ASP A 105 -10.90 7.43 -29.40
N LEU A 106 -9.75 8.09 -29.37
CA LEU A 106 -9.64 9.54 -29.39
C LEU A 106 -9.80 9.93 -30.85
N ASN A 107 -11.07 10.05 -31.26
CA ASN A 107 -11.53 10.42 -32.58
C ASN A 107 -10.70 11.59 -33.11
N GLN A 108 -9.71 11.20 -33.90
CA GLN A 108 -8.79 12.02 -34.61
C GLN A 108 -9.57 12.72 -35.71
N THR A 109 -10.20 13.86 -35.42
CA THR A 109 -10.49 14.88 -36.43
C THR A 109 -10.53 16.25 -35.75
N SER A 110 -9.39 16.94 -35.81
CA SER A 110 -9.35 18.40 -35.91
C SER A 110 -10.48 18.89 -36.81
N PHE A 111 -11.41 19.71 -36.31
CA PHE A 111 -11.99 20.82 -37.08
C PHE A 111 -12.73 21.79 -36.14
N LEU A 112 -12.16 22.99 -36.03
CA LEU A 112 -12.79 24.30 -35.81
C LEU A 112 -14.24 24.39 -35.28
N LEU A 113 -14.39 25.20 -34.21
CA LEU A 113 -15.51 26.14 -34.00
C LEU A 113 -16.93 25.56 -33.96
N THR A 114 -17.42 25.15 -32.78
CA THR A 114 -18.75 25.54 -32.28
C THR A 114 -18.77 25.38 -30.75
N PRO A 115 -18.91 26.45 -29.95
CA PRO A 115 -19.11 26.31 -28.51
C PRO A 115 -20.47 25.65 -28.23
N PRO A 116 -20.56 24.77 -27.23
CA PRO A 116 -21.77 24.00 -26.94
C PRO A 116 -22.89 24.88 -26.36
N GLU A 117 -24.15 24.56 -26.70
CA GLU A 117 -25.36 25.34 -26.35
C GLU A 117 -25.59 25.54 -24.85
N TRP A 118 -24.99 24.71 -23.99
CA TRP A 118 -25.04 24.91 -22.54
C TRP A 118 -24.37 26.22 -22.09
N LEU A 119 -23.42 26.73 -22.87
CA LEU A 119 -22.75 28.01 -22.62
C LEU A 119 -23.61 29.21 -23.06
N GLN A 120 -24.59 29.01 -23.95
CA GLN A 120 -25.52 30.06 -24.39
C GLN A 120 -26.67 30.26 -23.39
N ASP A 121 -27.22 29.18 -22.80
CA ASP A 121 -28.26 29.26 -21.77
C ASP A 121 -27.76 29.97 -20.47
N ALA A 122 -26.47 29.78 -20.15
CA ALA A 122 -25.84 30.43 -19.00
C ALA A 122 -25.62 31.95 -19.20
N ALA A 123 -25.52 32.41 -20.45
CA ALA A 123 -25.33 33.83 -20.77
C ALA A 123 -26.67 34.59 -20.89
N ASP A 124 -27.73 33.94 -21.38
CA ASP A 124 -29.07 34.55 -21.53
C ASP A 124 -29.74 34.85 -20.18
N LYS A 125 -29.43 34.07 -19.13
CA LYS A 125 -29.93 34.32 -17.76
C LYS A 125 -29.27 35.49 -17.04
N LEU A 126 -28.16 36.02 -17.55
CA LEU A 126 -27.48 37.21 -17.02
C LEU A 126 -27.64 38.34 -18.03
N GLY A 127 -28.87 38.85 -18.13
CA GLY A 127 -29.24 39.98 -18.97
C GLY A 127 -28.43 41.24 -18.68
N ILE A 128 -27.30 41.38 -19.36
CA ILE A 128 -26.59 42.64 -19.62
C ILE A 128 -26.55 42.82 -21.13
N GLY A 129 -27.69 43.25 -21.67
CA GLY A 129 -27.75 43.87 -22.98
C GLY A 129 -27.24 45.31 -22.93
N GLY A 130 -26.86 45.82 -24.09
CA GLY A 130 -27.05 47.25 -24.38
C GLY A 130 -25.87 47.97 -25.00
N ALA A 131 -26.02 48.18 -26.31
CA ALA A 131 -25.55 49.30 -27.13
C ALA A 131 -24.04 49.37 -27.48
#